data_AF-A0A7R9UP48-F1
#
_entry.id   AF-A0A7R9UP48-F1
#
_cell.length_a   1.000
_cell.length_b   1.000
_cell.length_c   1.000
_cell.angle_alpha   90.00
_cell.angle_beta   90.00
_cell.angle_gamma   90.00
#
_symmetry.space_group_name_H-M   'P 1'
#
loop_
_entity.id
_entity.type
_entity.pdbx_description
1 polymer ?
#
loop_
_entity_poly.entity_id
_entity_poly.type
_entity_poly.pdbx_seq_one_letter_code
_entity_poly.pdbx_strand_id
1 'polypeptide(L)'
;VVVSMIQVLPLSHGWERWGLFPHELARLVGALRAAGGGAVLLSGDRHLGALYKYTPDAPQRPPAQYPNSTAAPERSVPAARARALFELTSSSLTHAFGCTTERPCAAEEGPMLGGRPLVHENNWGELAVDWRARTLTLALRRASNATAADGRRLGDTLLQHVANFDELGM
;
A
#
# COMPACT_ATOMS: atom_id res chain seq x y z
N VAL A 1 -4.82 -6.89 11.15
CA VAL A 1 -3.68 -6.84 10.21
C VAL A 1 -3.76 -8.07 9.33
N VAL A 2 -3.58 -7.92 8.02
CA VAL A 2 -3.49 -9.04 7.06
C VAL A 2 -2.16 -8.94 6.34
N VAL A 3 -1.51 -10.07 6.14
CA VAL A 3 -0.24 -10.16 5.42
C VAL A 3 -0.48 -10.93 4.12
N SER A 4 0.04 -10.40 3.01
CA SER A 4 -0.02 -11.02 1.69
C SER A 4 1.37 -11.03 1.08
N MET A 5 1.76 -12.10 0.37
CA MET A 5 3.07 -12.12 -0.28
C MET A 5 3.16 -11.12 -1.43
N ILE A 6 2.06 -10.97 -2.19
CA ILE A 6 1.93 -10.06 -3.33
C ILE A 6 0.97 -8.91 -3.01
N GLN A 7 1.05 -7.83 -3.78
CA GLN A 7 0.35 -6.59 -3.47
C GLN A 7 -1.16 -6.69 -3.73
N VAL A 8 -1.96 -6.04 -2.87
CA VAL A 8 -3.43 -6.14 -2.87
C VAL A 8 -4.10 -4.94 -3.54
N LEU A 9 -3.71 -3.73 -3.16
CA LEU A 9 -4.27 -2.45 -3.59
C LEU A 9 -3.64 -1.89 -4.89
N PRO A 10 -2.32 -1.89 -5.14
CA PRO A 10 -1.79 -1.23 -6.33
C PRO A 10 -2.27 -1.88 -7.63
N LEU A 11 -2.73 -1.04 -8.57
CA LEU A 11 -3.27 -1.49 -9.87
C LEU A 11 -2.44 -1.01 -11.07
N SER A 12 -1.41 -0.20 -10.86
CA SER A 12 -0.74 0.54 -11.95
C SER A 12 0.56 -0.08 -12.45
N HIS A 13 1.17 -1.03 -11.73
CA HIS A 13 2.34 -1.78 -12.25
C HIS A 13 1.95 -2.96 -13.16
N GLY A 14 2.91 -3.61 -13.82
CA GLY A 14 2.64 -4.77 -14.70
C GLY A 14 2.82 -6.16 -14.06
N TRP A 15 3.37 -6.21 -12.85
CA TRP A 15 3.79 -7.44 -12.15
C TRP A 15 2.64 -8.18 -11.44
N GLU A 16 2.97 -9.34 -10.86
CA GLU A 16 2.04 -10.17 -10.10
C GLU A 16 1.39 -9.38 -8.94
N ARG A 17 0.06 -9.50 -8.82
CA ARG A 17 -0.76 -8.85 -7.79
C ARG A 17 -2.15 -9.44 -7.74
N TRP A 18 -2.89 -9.16 -6.67
CA TRP A 18 -4.30 -9.51 -6.56
C TRP A 18 -5.18 -8.88 -7.65
N GLY A 19 -4.77 -7.75 -8.23
CA GLY A 19 -5.46 -7.14 -9.38
C GLY A 19 -5.56 -8.02 -10.62
N LEU A 20 -4.79 -9.12 -10.70
CA LEU A 20 -4.92 -10.15 -11.75
C LEU A 20 -6.03 -11.17 -11.45
N PHE A 21 -6.56 -11.21 -10.22
CA PHE A 21 -7.59 -12.11 -9.73
C PHE A 21 -8.82 -11.31 -9.24
N PRO A 22 -9.55 -10.61 -10.12
CA PRO A 22 -10.54 -9.61 -9.73
C PRO A 22 -11.65 -10.15 -8.83
N HIS A 23 -12.08 -11.40 -9.05
CA HIS A 23 -13.08 -12.04 -8.19
C HIS A 23 -12.57 -12.31 -6.78
N GLU A 24 -11.32 -12.74 -6.62
CA GLU A 24 -10.74 -13.01 -5.30
C GLU A 24 -10.37 -11.71 -4.57
N LEU A 25 -9.92 -10.68 -5.30
CA LEU A 25 -9.74 -9.35 -4.75
C LEU A 25 -11.05 -8.78 -4.21
N ALA A 26 -12.15 -8.87 -4.97
CA ALA A 26 -13.47 -8.43 -4.54
C ALA A 26 -13.96 -9.19 -3.30
N ARG A 27 -13.76 -10.53 -3.26
CA ARG A 27 -14.08 -11.35 -2.09
C ARG A 27 -13.27 -10.96 -0.86
N LEU A 28 -11.96 -10.74 -1.01
CA LEU A 28 -11.08 -10.31 0.08
C LEU A 28 -11.51 -8.94 0.63
N VAL A 29 -11.67 -7.94 -0.24
CA VAL A 29 -12.11 -6.59 0.16
C VAL A 29 -13.48 -6.65 0.81
N GLY A 30 -14.41 -7.44 0.27
CA GLY A 30 -15.73 -7.67 0.87
C GLY A 30 -15.65 -8.28 2.27
N ALA A 31 -14.82 -9.30 2.47
CA ALA A 31 -14.61 -9.94 3.77
C ALA A 31 -13.99 -8.97 4.79
N LEU A 32 -12.98 -8.20 4.40
CA LEU A 32 -12.36 -7.17 5.25
C LEU A 32 -13.38 -6.12 5.68
N ARG A 33 -14.27 -5.69 4.78
CA ARG A 33 -15.33 -4.73 5.09
C ARG A 33 -16.41 -5.34 6.00
N ALA A 34 -16.79 -6.59 5.77
CA ALA A 34 -17.77 -7.29 6.59
C ALA A 34 -17.28 -7.50 8.04
N ALA A 35 -15.97 -7.58 8.26
CA ALA A 35 -15.37 -7.63 9.59
C ALA A 35 -15.56 -6.33 10.40
N GLY A 36 -16.07 -5.25 9.79
CA GLY A 36 -16.57 -4.06 10.49
C GLY A 36 -15.52 -2.99 10.84
N GLY A 37 -14.24 -3.32 10.76
CA GLY A 37 -13.12 -2.40 10.94
C GLY A 37 -12.40 -2.06 9.63
N GLY A 38 -11.61 -1.00 9.65
CA GLY A 38 -10.54 -0.76 8.69
C GLY A 38 -9.45 -1.83 8.84
N ALA A 39 -8.68 -2.05 7.77
CA ALA A 39 -7.62 -3.03 7.78
C ALA A 39 -6.29 -2.42 7.33
N VAL A 40 -5.23 -2.93 7.96
CA VAL A 40 -3.86 -2.75 7.52
C VAL A 40 -3.42 -4.01 6.81
N LEU A 41 -2.98 -3.84 5.58
CA LEU A 41 -2.39 -4.84 4.71
C LEU A 41 -0.87 -4.62 4.72
N LEU A 42 -0.13 -5.71 4.88
CA LEU A 42 1.32 -5.71 4.69
C LEU A 42 1.62 -6.64 3.52
N SER A 43 2.42 -6.18 2.57
CA SER A 43 2.76 -7.00 1.42
C SER A 43 4.18 -6.84 0.94
N GLY A 44 4.64 -7.81 0.14
CA GLY A 44 6.01 -7.92 -0.35
C GLY A 44 6.09 -7.87 -1.87
N ASP A 45 7.06 -8.59 -2.43
CA ASP A 45 7.27 -8.90 -3.87
C ASP A 45 7.28 -7.71 -4.86
N ARG A 46 7.44 -6.49 -4.37
CA ARG A 46 7.41 -5.27 -5.18
C ARG A 46 8.80 -4.79 -5.58
N HIS A 47 9.83 -5.20 -4.83
CA HIS A 47 11.19 -4.66 -4.86
C HIS A 47 11.26 -3.12 -4.74
N LEU A 48 10.18 -2.49 -4.31
CA LEU A 48 10.06 -1.08 -3.97
C LEU A 48 9.23 -1.00 -2.70
N GLY A 49 9.46 0.04 -1.92
CA GLY A 49 8.57 0.36 -0.82
C GLY A 49 7.50 1.36 -1.25
N ALA A 50 6.26 1.23 -0.78
CA ALA A 50 5.22 2.21 -1.01
C ALA A 50 4.12 2.12 0.05
N LEU A 51 3.32 3.19 0.14
CA LEU A 51 2.15 3.23 1.00
C LEU A 51 0.90 3.55 0.18
N TYR A 52 -0.11 2.70 0.30
CA TYR A 52 -1.37 2.82 -0.39
C TYR A 52 -2.50 3.04 0.61
N LYS A 53 -3.52 3.78 0.17
CA LYS A 53 -4.74 4.04 0.93
C LYS A 53 -5.92 3.86 -0.01
N TYR A 54 -6.80 2.94 0.32
CA TYR A 54 -8.07 2.78 -0.35
C TYR A 54 -9.19 3.29 0.54
N THR A 55 -10.05 4.14 0.00
CA THR A 55 -11.31 4.55 0.61
C THR A 55 -12.44 4.18 -0.35
N PRO A 56 -13.55 3.58 0.12
CA PRO A 56 -14.65 3.18 -0.76
C PRO A 56 -15.27 4.33 -1.57
N ASP A 57 -15.16 5.57 -1.08
CA ASP A 57 -15.66 6.78 -1.77
C ASP A 57 -14.62 7.40 -2.74
N ALA A 58 -13.39 6.85 -2.82
CA ALA A 58 -12.42 7.33 -3.80
C ALA A 58 -12.89 6.97 -5.22
N PRO A 59 -12.72 7.87 -6.22
CA PRO A 59 -13.03 7.56 -7.61
C PRO A 59 -12.30 6.29 -8.05
N GLN A 60 -13.03 5.21 -8.20
CA GLN A 60 -12.53 3.99 -8.79
C GLN A 60 -12.52 4.18 -10.30
N ARG A 61 -11.49 4.84 -10.83
CA ARG A 61 -11.23 4.73 -12.27
C ARG A 61 -10.51 3.40 -12.46
N PRO A 62 -11.14 2.35 -13.04
CA PRO A 62 -10.37 1.19 -13.44
C PRO A 62 -9.28 1.70 -14.40
N PRO A 63 -8.00 1.34 -14.20
CA PRO A 63 -7.00 1.66 -15.20
C PRO A 63 -7.45 1.10 -16.54
N ALA A 64 -7.26 1.87 -17.61
CA ALA A 64 -7.70 1.57 -18.98
C ALA A 64 -7.01 0.32 -19.61
N GLN A 65 -6.46 -0.57 -18.79
CA GLN A 65 -5.60 -1.68 -19.19
C GLN A 65 -6.28 -3.05 -19.16
N TYR A 66 -7.57 -3.12 -18.82
CA TYR A 66 -8.36 -4.36 -18.88
C TYR A 66 -9.51 -4.21 -19.89
N PRO A 67 -9.27 -4.45 -21.20
CA PRO A 67 -10.26 -4.20 -22.25
C PRO A 67 -11.53 -5.05 -22.18
N ASN A 68 -11.63 -6.03 -21.25
CA ASN A 68 -12.77 -6.96 -21.14
C ASN A 68 -13.40 -7.05 -19.74
N SER A 69 -13.20 -6.06 -18.87
CA SER A 69 -13.82 -6.05 -17.53
C SER A 69 -15.28 -5.56 -17.57
N THR A 70 -16.23 -6.45 -17.81
CA THR A 70 -17.68 -6.22 -17.63
C THR A 70 -18.12 -6.43 -16.17
N ALA A 71 -17.34 -5.94 -15.21
CA ALA A 71 -17.74 -6.01 -13.80
C ALA A 71 -19.00 -5.15 -13.59
N ALA A 72 -20.09 -5.79 -13.15
CA ALA A 72 -21.32 -5.11 -12.76
C ALA A 72 -21.03 -4.07 -11.67
N PRO A 73 -21.78 -2.94 -11.62
CA PRO A 73 -21.61 -1.96 -10.56
C PRO A 73 -21.89 -2.64 -9.21
N GLU A 74 -20.86 -2.71 -8.35
CA GLU A 74 -21.03 -3.21 -6.99
C GLU A 74 -22.07 -2.37 -6.25
N ARG A 75 -22.97 -3.04 -5.52
CA ARG A 75 -24.05 -2.41 -4.75
C ARG A 75 -23.47 -1.30 -3.86
N SER A 76 -24.14 -0.15 -3.89
CA SER A 76 -23.84 0.99 -3.02
C SER A 76 -23.89 0.58 -1.55
N VAL A 77 -22.72 0.54 -0.92
CA VAL A 77 -22.61 0.44 0.55
C VAL A 77 -22.94 1.83 1.10
N PRO A 78 -23.76 1.95 2.17
CA PRO A 78 -23.99 3.24 2.81
C PRO A 78 -22.65 3.88 3.24
N ALA A 79 -22.42 5.13 2.80
CA ALA A 79 -21.20 5.91 3.05
C ALA A 79 -20.77 5.97 4.53
N ALA A 80 -21.70 5.80 5.46
CA ALA A 80 -21.46 5.93 6.90
C ALA A 80 -20.54 4.87 7.54
N ARG A 81 -20.09 3.83 6.80
CA ARG A 81 -19.21 2.76 7.32
C ARG A 81 -18.06 2.33 6.41
N ALA A 82 -17.78 3.10 5.37
CA ALA A 82 -16.69 2.84 4.45
C ALA A 82 -15.31 3.14 5.10
N ARG A 83 -14.74 2.20 5.86
CA ARG A 83 -13.45 2.38 6.53
C ARG A 83 -12.28 2.25 5.55
N ALA A 84 -11.22 3.03 5.80
CA ALA A 84 -10.03 3.01 4.97
C ALA A 84 -9.29 1.67 5.09
N LEU A 85 -8.73 1.22 3.97
CA LEU A 85 -7.71 0.16 3.94
C LEU A 85 -6.37 0.82 3.67
N PHE A 86 -5.37 0.43 4.43
CA PHE A 86 -3.99 0.85 4.19
C PHE A 86 -3.17 -0.35 3.77
N GLU A 87 -2.25 -0.16 2.83
CA GLU A 87 -1.26 -1.15 2.49
C GLU A 87 0.14 -0.55 2.53
N LEU A 88 1.05 -1.22 3.24
CA LEU A 88 2.48 -0.94 3.22
C LEU A 88 3.17 -2.07 2.45
N THR A 89 3.74 -1.74 1.30
CA THR A 89 4.57 -2.69 0.55
C THR A 89 6.02 -2.56 1.02
N SER A 90 6.65 -3.68 1.40
CA SER A 90 8.08 -3.73 1.71
C SER A 90 8.66 -5.09 1.35
N SER A 91 9.65 -5.11 0.47
CA SER A 91 10.32 -6.33 -0.01
C SER A 91 11.73 -6.06 -0.52
N SER A 92 12.37 -5.03 0.01
CA SER A 92 13.65 -4.52 -0.51
C SER A 92 14.75 -4.58 0.54
N LEU A 93 14.74 -5.56 1.44
CA LEU A 93 15.71 -5.62 2.54
C LEU A 93 17.15 -5.61 2.02
N THR A 94 17.41 -6.39 0.95
CA THR A 94 18.72 -6.52 0.32
C THR A 94 18.80 -5.92 -1.08
N HIS A 95 17.66 -5.80 -1.78
CA HIS A 95 17.63 -5.30 -3.15
C HIS A 95 16.34 -4.55 -3.50
N ALA A 96 16.43 -3.22 -3.51
CA ALA A 96 15.45 -2.35 -4.13
C ALA A 96 15.70 -2.17 -5.62
N PHE A 97 14.64 -2.00 -6.41
CA PHE A 97 14.72 -1.47 -7.76
C PHE A 97 15.05 0.03 -7.71
N GLY A 98 16.35 0.30 -7.54
CA GLY A 98 16.92 1.63 -7.57
C GLY A 98 16.79 2.32 -8.93
N CYS A 99 17.13 3.59 -8.96
CA CYS A 99 17.18 4.40 -10.18
C CYS A 99 18.62 4.83 -10.46
N THR A 100 18.97 5.03 -11.73
CA THR A 100 20.23 5.60 -12.17
C THR A 100 19.97 6.68 -13.23
N THR A 101 21.02 7.36 -13.68
CA THR A 101 20.93 8.28 -14.83
C THR A 101 20.50 7.58 -16.12
N GLU A 102 20.80 6.29 -16.25
CA GLU A 102 20.46 5.46 -17.42
C GLU A 102 19.14 4.69 -17.25
N ARG A 103 18.74 4.43 -16.00
CA ARG A 103 17.49 3.75 -15.66
C ARG A 103 16.60 4.68 -14.82
N PRO A 104 15.63 5.38 -15.43
CA PRO A 104 14.75 6.27 -14.70
C PRO A 104 13.98 5.52 -13.61
N CYS A 105 13.61 6.23 -12.55
CA CYS A 105 12.82 5.64 -11.48
C CYS A 105 11.53 5.05 -12.02
N ALA A 106 11.12 3.90 -11.49
CA ALA A 106 9.77 3.43 -11.71
C ALA A 106 8.81 4.51 -11.20
N ALA A 107 7.88 4.91 -12.05
CA ALA A 107 6.81 5.83 -11.70
C ALA A 107 5.52 5.03 -11.60
N GLU A 108 4.72 5.35 -10.60
CA GLU A 108 3.39 4.79 -10.43
C GLU A 108 2.45 5.94 -10.10
N GLU A 109 1.26 5.92 -10.71
CA GLU A 109 0.19 6.85 -10.41
C GLU A 109 -1.07 6.05 -10.12
N GLY A 110 -1.99 6.65 -9.37
CA GLY A 110 -3.28 6.03 -9.11
C GLY A 110 -3.94 6.58 -7.86
N PRO A 111 -5.27 6.44 -7.75
CA PRO A 111 -6.03 6.97 -6.63
C PRO A 111 -5.57 6.39 -5.29
N MET A 112 -5.14 5.12 -5.28
CA MET A 112 -4.68 4.45 -4.06
C MET A 112 -3.26 4.81 -3.65
N LEU A 113 -2.39 5.20 -4.59
CA LEU A 113 -1.07 5.75 -4.24
C LEU A 113 -1.20 7.19 -3.75
N GLY A 114 -2.15 7.95 -4.31
CA GLY A 114 -2.50 9.29 -3.83
C GLY A 114 -1.35 10.29 -3.91
N GLY A 115 -0.49 10.18 -4.91
CA GLY A 115 0.68 11.03 -5.10
C GLY A 115 1.83 10.78 -4.11
N ARG A 116 1.75 9.75 -3.26
CA ARG A 116 2.86 9.36 -2.39
C ARG A 116 4.03 8.80 -3.19
N PRO A 117 5.28 9.05 -2.77
CA PRO A 117 6.45 8.57 -3.49
C PRO A 117 6.61 7.05 -3.35
N LEU A 118 7.20 6.44 -4.38
CA LEU A 118 7.80 5.12 -4.24
C LEU A 118 9.18 5.24 -3.58
N VAL A 119 9.52 4.26 -2.75
CA VAL A 119 10.81 4.13 -2.09
C VAL A 119 11.68 3.16 -2.88
N HIS A 120 12.73 3.70 -3.49
CA HIS A 120 13.69 3.00 -4.33
C HIS A 120 14.96 2.57 -3.59
N GLU A 121 14.95 2.70 -2.26
CA GLU A 121 16.07 2.37 -1.39
C GLU A 121 15.79 1.06 -0.65
N ASN A 122 16.85 0.34 -0.28
CA ASN A 122 16.70 -0.86 0.54
C ASN A 122 15.97 -0.51 1.84
N ASN A 123 14.93 -1.26 2.16
CA ASN A 123 14.03 -0.94 3.25
C ASN A 123 13.43 -2.19 3.93
N TRP A 124 12.96 -1.99 5.16
CA TRP A 124 12.00 -2.88 5.81
C TRP A 124 10.76 -2.10 6.24
N GLY A 125 9.63 -2.80 6.29
CA GLY A 125 8.36 -2.27 6.78
C GLY A 125 8.27 -2.38 8.30
N GLU A 126 7.69 -1.36 8.92
CA GLU A 126 7.39 -1.30 10.34
C GLU A 126 5.91 -0.98 10.51
N LEU A 127 5.27 -1.74 11.40
CA LEU A 127 3.95 -1.47 11.92
C LEU A 127 4.07 -1.30 13.44
N ALA A 128 3.93 -0.07 13.92
CA ALA A 128 3.92 0.23 15.34
C ALA A 128 2.50 0.61 15.79
N VAL A 129 2.06 0.05 16.92
CA VAL A 129 0.73 0.33 17.50
C VAL A 129 0.91 0.97 18.86
N ASP A 130 0.38 2.19 19.02
CA ASP A 130 0.29 2.85 20.31
C ASP A 130 -1.16 2.78 20.80
N TRP A 131 -1.41 1.86 21.73
CA TRP A 131 -2.73 1.64 22.31
C TRP A 131 -3.22 2.81 23.16
N ARG A 132 -2.31 3.54 23.81
CA ARG A 132 -2.68 4.66 24.68
C ARG A 132 -3.02 5.89 23.85
N ALA A 133 -2.22 6.17 22.83
CA ALA A 133 -2.47 7.25 21.89
C ALA A 133 -3.58 6.90 20.87
N ARG A 134 -3.99 5.62 20.78
CA ARG A 134 -4.93 5.09 19.79
C ARG A 134 -4.48 5.38 18.36
N THR A 135 -3.19 5.16 18.09
CA THR A 135 -2.58 5.39 16.79
C THR A 135 -1.85 4.15 16.28
N LEU A 136 -1.74 4.09 14.96
CA LEU A 136 -1.02 3.07 14.23
C LEU A 136 -0.06 3.76 13.26
N THR A 137 1.21 3.42 13.33
CA THR A 137 2.25 3.94 12.43
C THR A 137 2.64 2.86 11.44
N LEU A 138 2.56 3.20 10.15
CA LEU A 138 3.12 2.46 9.04
C LEU A 138 4.37 3.19 8.59
N ALA A 139 5.53 2.54 8.61
CA ALA A 139 6.77 3.17 8.18
C ALA A 139 7.63 2.25 7.31
N LEU A 140 8.30 2.83 6.34
CA LEU A 140 9.45 2.23 5.67
C LEU A 140 10.70 2.79 6.32
N ARG A 141 11.53 1.88 6.81
CA ARG A 141 12.81 2.21 7.42
C ARG A 141 13.94 1.86 6.46
N ARG A 142 14.99 2.66 6.45
CA ARG A 142 16.19 2.39 5.66
C ARG A 142 16.88 1.11 6.15
N ALA A 143 17.21 0.21 5.23
CA ALA A 143 17.90 -1.05 5.51
C ALA A 143 19.39 -1.06 5.14
N SER A 144 19.92 0.05 4.62
CA SER A 144 21.33 0.15 4.23
C SER A 144 22.20 0.72 5.36
N ASN A 145 23.32 0.05 5.63
CA ASN A 145 24.38 0.54 6.52
C ASN A 145 25.26 1.61 5.85
N ALA A 146 25.17 1.76 4.53
CA ALA A 146 25.88 2.83 3.83
C ALA A 146 25.21 4.17 4.09
N THR A 147 26.00 5.15 4.54
CA THR A 147 25.57 6.54 4.66
C THR A 147 25.10 7.03 3.30
N ALA A 148 23.84 7.43 3.20
CA ALA A 148 23.37 8.09 1.97
C ALA A 148 24.02 9.46 1.81
N ALA A 149 24.06 9.94 0.57
CA ALA A 149 24.54 11.29 0.26
C ALA A 149 23.77 12.40 0.99
N ASP A 150 22.54 12.12 1.43
CA ASP A 150 21.69 13.00 2.23
C ASP A 150 21.89 12.85 3.75
N GLY A 151 22.85 12.03 4.19
CA GLY A 151 23.17 11.79 5.59
C GLY A 151 22.31 10.74 6.30
N ARG A 152 21.32 10.13 5.62
CA ARG A 152 20.47 9.10 6.24
C ARG A 152 21.24 7.84 6.63
N ARG A 153 20.83 7.25 7.75
CA ARG A 153 21.42 6.08 8.43
C ARG A 153 20.45 4.91 8.46
N LEU A 154 20.99 3.72 8.76
CA LEU A 154 20.20 2.53 9.03
C LEU A 154 19.08 2.84 10.04
N GLY A 155 17.85 2.44 9.73
CA GLY A 155 16.69 2.67 10.59
C GLY A 155 16.02 4.03 10.43
N ASP A 156 16.59 4.97 9.67
CA ASP A 156 15.94 6.25 9.41
C ASP A 156 14.63 6.05 8.62
N THR A 157 13.64 6.89 8.90
CA THR A 157 12.35 6.89 8.19
C THR A 157 12.52 7.34 6.75
N LEU A 158 12.12 6.50 5.80
CA LEU A 158 12.06 6.83 4.37
C LEU A 158 10.67 7.31 3.96
N LEU A 159 9.64 6.69 4.52
CA LEU A 159 8.23 7.04 4.31
C LEU A 159 7.45 6.62 5.56
N GLN A 160 6.46 7.40 5.96
CA GLN A 160 5.58 7.00 7.05
C GLN A 160 4.17 7.55 6.90
N HIS A 161 3.23 6.90 7.57
CA HIS A 161 1.90 7.38 7.81
C HIS A 161 1.47 6.99 9.23
N VAL A 162 0.85 7.93 9.94
CA VAL A 162 0.24 7.70 11.24
C VAL A 162 -1.27 7.79 11.07
N ALA A 163 -1.97 6.69 11.31
CA ALA A 163 -3.43 6.60 11.26
C ALA A 163 -3.98 6.57 12.69
N ASN A 164 -5.09 7.27 12.91
CA ASN A 164 -5.83 7.19 14.18
C ASN A 164 -6.77 5.98 14.15
N PHE A 165 -7.05 5.37 15.30
CA PHE A 165 -7.98 4.25 15.38
C PHE A 165 -9.37 4.62 14.87
N ASP A 166 -9.80 5.88 15.02
CA ASP A 166 -11.08 6.35 14.49
C ASP A 166 -11.15 6.33 12.95
N GLU A 167 -10.03 6.62 12.29
CA GLU A 167 -9.87 6.49 10.83
C GLU A 167 -9.97 5.03 10.38
N LEU A 168 -9.45 4.13 11.22
CA LEU A 168 -9.54 2.69 11.05
C LEU A 168 -10.84 2.09 11.60
N GLY A 169 -11.72 2.87 12.23
CA GLY A 169 -12.93 2.34 12.88
C GLY A 169 -12.67 1.29 13.97
N MET A 170 -11.61 1.45 14.77
CA MET A 170 -11.18 0.58 15.86
C MET A 170 -11.38 1.20 17.24
#